data_AF-A0A2H0DI24-F1
#
_entry.id   AF-A0A2H0DI24-F1
#
_cell.length_a   1.000
_cell.length_b   1.000
_cell.length_c   1.000
_cell.angle_alpha   90.00
_cell.angle_beta   90.00
_cell.angle_gamma   90.00
#
_symmetry.space_group_name_H-M   'P 1'
#
loop_
_entity.id
_entity.type
_entity.pdbx_description
1 polymer ?
#
loop_
_entity_poly.entity_id
_entity_poly.type
_entity_poly.pdbx_seq_one_letter_code
_entity_poly.pdbx_strand_id
1 'polypeptide(L)'
;MNPKRTLTLSVSAVLALCAASFAAPPALKDLRSASPAVLEQAGFARGENPVPPGTGRSVEIALYETEEEFTFDSGAQEAMDLRLEAFRRAGIKTLGGRVTRKPNRKYAFAIEYFPALEPGTPAPAAVVAGTYKSPSAYWRERDAAAALAAVSARFTQAGVSVLGGAVVDVGNDSAFEIDYLMPDASPRGRADRARIERYRGGRFTFESRAEAALAEYSSRFEHAGTPVLHARAVRRPDRDYSVEVEYAVRAGARGARPEFALARYDGRETFPFENRALAAGEALLPAFSTEGAAGLHAFARPVGSDYSFSVEYLVRTLYRRGRAEPAVTVRAYRSVETFTFEREAEAALETKKAAFRAVGISVLGGRVVESGRDYAYELDYFDPAGRLPL
;
A
#
# COMPACT_ATOMS: atom_id res chain seq x y z
N MET A 1 17.13 -49.30 68.69
CA MET A 1 17.55 -48.47 69.84
C MET A 1 16.67 -47.24 69.90
N ASN A 2 15.99 -47.10 71.03
CA ASN A 2 15.22 -45.95 71.52
C ASN A 2 16.00 -44.61 71.45
N PRO A 3 15.40 -43.43 71.70
CA PRO A 3 13.97 -43.09 71.75
C PRO A 3 13.56 -41.65 71.29
N LYS A 4 12.25 -41.48 71.12
CA LYS A 4 11.38 -40.38 71.61
C LYS A 4 11.76 -38.90 71.32
N ARG A 5 10.78 -38.18 70.75
CA ARG A 5 10.13 -37.07 71.45
C ARG A 5 8.63 -37.01 71.10
N THR A 6 7.85 -36.84 72.15
CA THR A 6 6.38 -36.82 72.23
C THR A 6 5.96 -35.48 72.85
N LEU A 7 4.67 -35.15 72.74
CA LEU A 7 3.88 -34.13 73.47
C LEU A 7 3.90 -32.73 72.82
N THR A 8 2.82 -31.97 72.67
CA THR A 8 1.45 -31.92 73.28
C THR A 8 0.64 -30.91 72.42
N LEU A 9 -0.62 -31.10 71.97
CA LEU A 9 -1.94 -31.21 72.62
C LEU A 9 -2.52 -29.91 73.21
N SER A 10 -3.50 -29.31 72.50
CA SER A 10 -4.67 -28.54 73.00
C SER A 10 -5.63 -28.35 71.81
N VAL A 11 -6.73 -29.08 71.61
CA VAL A 11 -8.01 -29.18 72.36
C VAL A 11 -8.58 -27.82 72.76
N SER A 12 -9.57 -27.34 71.99
CA SER A 12 -10.85 -26.87 72.52
C SER A 12 -11.92 -26.91 71.42
N ALA A 13 -12.98 -27.65 71.73
CA ALA A 13 -14.17 -27.90 70.93
C ALA A 13 -15.27 -26.90 71.28
N VAL A 14 -16.16 -26.57 70.33
CA VAL A 14 -17.58 -26.32 70.62
C VAL A 14 -18.43 -26.79 69.43
N LEU A 15 -19.31 -27.74 69.73
CA LEU A 15 -20.47 -28.17 68.94
C LEU A 15 -21.51 -27.04 68.85
N ALA A 16 -22.15 -26.88 67.68
CA ALA A 16 -23.55 -26.46 67.63
C ALA A 16 -24.28 -27.09 66.42
N LEU A 17 -25.44 -27.64 66.75
CA LEU A 17 -26.33 -28.51 66.00
C LEU A 17 -27.26 -27.73 65.05
N CYS A 18 -27.78 -28.45 64.04
CA CYS A 18 -29.12 -28.33 63.43
C CYS A 18 -29.49 -27.10 62.59
N ALA A 19 -29.71 -27.31 61.28
CA ALA A 19 -31.04 -27.45 60.68
C ALA A 19 -30.94 -27.25 59.14
N ALA A 20 -31.10 -28.34 58.38
CA ALA A 20 -31.28 -28.26 56.94
C ALA A 20 -32.74 -27.89 56.65
N SER A 21 -33.00 -26.59 56.48
CA SER A 21 -34.26 -26.08 55.94
C SER A 21 -34.17 -26.09 54.42
N PHE A 22 -34.83 -27.03 53.76
CA PHE A 22 -35.07 -26.95 52.31
C PHE A 22 -36.03 -25.78 52.03
N ALA A 23 -35.50 -24.63 51.63
CA ALA A 23 -36.28 -23.59 50.99
C ALA A 23 -36.33 -23.87 49.49
N ALA A 24 -37.55 -23.93 48.93
CA ALA A 24 -37.75 -23.99 47.49
C ALA A 24 -37.13 -22.75 46.81
N PRO A 25 -36.51 -22.87 45.62
CA PRO A 25 -35.96 -21.72 44.92
C PRO A 25 -37.09 -20.73 44.57
N PRO A 26 -36.86 -19.42 44.69
CA PRO A 26 -37.87 -18.42 44.39
C PRO A 26 -38.26 -18.46 42.91
N ALA A 27 -39.53 -18.16 42.63
CA ALA A 27 -40.03 -18.10 41.27
C ALA A 27 -39.27 -17.03 40.47
N LEU A 28 -38.97 -17.36 39.21
CA LEU A 28 -38.18 -16.59 38.23
C LEU A 28 -38.63 -15.13 38.00
N LYS A 29 -39.76 -14.71 38.58
CA LYS A 29 -40.33 -13.37 38.45
C LYS A 29 -39.70 -12.34 39.39
N ASP A 30 -39.08 -12.77 40.50
CA ASP A 30 -38.54 -11.87 41.53
C ASP A 30 -37.05 -11.51 41.37
N LEU A 31 -36.35 -12.06 40.37
CA LEU A 31 -34.93 -11.78 40.09
C LEU A 31 -34.69 -10.52 39.24
N ARG A 32 -35.73 -9.94 38.62
CA ARG A 32 -35.57 -8.78 37.72
C ARG A 32 -35.41 -7.44 38.45
N SER A 33 -35.69 -7.40 39.75
CA SER A 33 -35.61 -6.19 40.59
C SER A 33 -34.63 -6.31 41.76
N ALA A 34 -33.87 -7.41 41.84
CA ALA A 34 -32.91 -7.62 42.91
C ALA A 34 -31.65 -6.77 42.68
N SER A 35 -31.16 -6.09 43.72
CA SER A 35 -29.92 -5.34 43.66
C SER A 35 -28.70 -6.28 43.57
N PRO A 36 -27.56 -5.84 43.01
CA PRO A 36 -26.38 -6.69 42.79
C PRO A 36 -25.89 -7.42 44.05
N ALA A 37 -26.10 -6.84 45.23
CA ALA A 37 -25.71 -7.42 46.52
C ALA A 37 -26.55 -8.67 46.91
N VAL A 38 -27.79 -8.76 46.44
CA VAL A 38 -28.68 -9.92 46.72
C VAL A 38 -28.29 -11.13 45.85
N LEU A 39 -27.72 -10.89 44.66
CA LEU A 39 -27.26 -11.96 43.76
C LEU A 39 -25.95 -12.61 44.24
N GLU A 40 -25.07 -11.87 44.92
CA GLU A 40 -23.83 -12.43 45.50
C GLU A 40 -24.10 -13.31 46.74
N GLN A 41 -25.16 -13.06 47.52
CA GLN A 41 -25.51 -13.89 48.68
C GLN A 41 -26.23 -15.21 48.31
N ALA A 42 -26.75 -15.34 47.09
CA ALA A 42 -27.46 -16.54 46.63
C ALA A 42 -26.53 -17.68 46.15
N GLY A 43 -25.21 -17.51 46.26
CA GLY A 43 -24.25 -18.58 45.97
C GLY A 43 -24.16 -18.99 44.51
N PHE A 44 -24.60 -18.16 43.56
CA PHE A 44 -24.27 -18.37 42.15
C PHE A 44 -22.77 -18.16 41.98
N ALA A 45 -22.05 -19.26 41.76
CA ALA A 45 -20.63 -19.23 41.45
C ALA A 45 -20.38 -18.20 40.33
N ARG A 46 -19.43 -17.29 40.54
CA ARG A 46 -18.84 -16.54 39.43
C ARG A 46 -18.36 -17.60 38.45
N GLY A 47 -18.98 -17.65 37.26
CA GLY A 47 -18.58 -18.56 36.21
C GLY A 47 -17.07 -18.45 36.05
N GLU A 48 -16.38 -19.58 36.20
CA GLU A 48 -14.95 -19.68 35.99
C GLU A 48 -14.63 -19.03 34.65
N ASN A 49 -13.60 -18.18 34.61
CA ASN A 49 -13.03 -17.72 33.36
C ASN A 49 -12.77 -18.97 32.50
N PRO A 50 -13.25 -19.04 31.25
CA PRO A 50 -12.97 -20.19 30.41
C PRO A 50 -11.46 -20.32 30.22
N VAL A 51 -10.88 -21.39 30.77
CA VAL A 51 -9.53 -21.85 30.44
C VAL A 51 -9.55 -22.24 28.95
N PRO A 52 -8.57 -21.79 28.14
CA PRO A 52 -8.63 -21.99 26.69
C PRO A 52 -8.46 -23.47 26.35
N PRO A 53 -9.33 -24.05 25.49
CA PRO A 53 -9.01 -25.32 24.87
C PRO A 53 -7.93 -25.09 23.81
N GLY A 54 -6.69 -25.44 24.14
CA GLY A 54 -5.62 -25.58 23.17
C GLY A 54 -6.00 -26.58 22.08
N THR A 55 -5.65 -26.25 20.83
CA THR A 55 -5.92 -26.95 19.54
C THR A 55 -7.19 -26.60 18.76
N GLY A 56 -7.90 -25.52 19.11
CA GLY A 56 -8.84 -24.85 18.20
C GLY A 56 -8.14 -23.71 17.44
N ARG A 57 -8.32 -23.60 16.13
CA ARG A 57 -8.01 -22.35 15.41
C ARG A 57 -8.78 -21.22 16.11
N SER A 58 -8.09 -20.31 16.80
CA SER A 58 -8.73 -19.09 17.32
C SER A 58 -9.33 -18.33 16.15
N VAL A 59 -10.65 -18.20 16.14
CA VAL A 59 -11.35 -17.45 15.10
C VAL A 59 -11.21 -15.97 15.42
N GLU A 60 -10.48 -15.25 14.58
CA GLU A 60 -10.32 -13.80 14.72
C GLU A 60 -11.55 -13.10 14.14
N ILE A 61 -12.15 -12.23 14.94
CA ILE A 61 -13.27 -11.38 14.53
C ILE A 61 -12.78 -9.93 14.61
N ALA A 62 -12.92 -9.21 13.51
CA ALA A 62 -12.60 -7.79 13.42
C ALA A 62 -13.89 -6.95 13.42
N LEU A 63 -13.78 -5.70 13.87
CA LEU A 63 -14.89 -4.75 13.93
C LEU A 63 -14.62 -3.62 12.93
N TYR A 64 -15.54 -3.42 12.00
CA TYR A 64 -15.62 -2.23 11.15
C TYR A 64 -16.58 -1.24 11.81
N GLU A 65 -16.12 -0.02 12.08
CA GLU A 65 -16.96 1.06 12.61
C GLU A 65 -17.07 2.19 11.56
N THR A 66 -18.29 2.61 11.25
CA THR A 66 -18.48 3.77 10.36
C THR A 66 -18.19 5.09 11.10
N GLU A 67 -17.68 6.06 10.35
CA GLU A 67 -17.61 7.46 10.78
C GLU A 67 -18.88 8.24 10.40
N GLU A 68 -19.77 7.65 9.62
CA GLU A 68 -21.03 8.26 9.22
C GLU A 68 -21.97 8.38 10.43
N GLU A 69 -22.66 9.53 10.53
CA GLU A 69 -23.65 9.76 11.57
C GLU A 69 -25.00 10.09 10.95
N PHE A 70 -26.03 9.35 11.34
CA PHE A 70 -27.37 9.43 10.79
C PHE A 70 -28.34 10.05 11.81
N THR A 71 -29.30 10.84 11.33
CA THR A 71 -30.33 11.42 12.19
C THR A 71 -31.30 10.36 12.72
N PHE A 72 -31.56 9.32 11.93
CA PHE A 72 -32.53 8.27 12.25
C PHE A 72 -31.88 6.89 12.19
N ASP A 73 -32.37 5.98 13.03
CA ASP A 73 -31.96 4.58 13.08
C ASP A 73 -32.13 3.88 11.73
N SER A 74 -33.25 4.15 11.04
CA SER A 74 -33.55 3.57 9.73
C SER A 74 -32.51 3.92 8.66
N GLY A 75 -31.97 5.14 8.68
CA GLY A 75 -30.92 5.55 7.74
C GLY A 75 -29.58 4.87 8.04
N ALA A 76 -29.24 4.70 9.32
CA ALA A 76 -28.06 3.94 9.71
C ALA A 76 -28.19 2.46 9.35
N GLN A 77 -29.40 1.88 9.48
CA GLN A 77 -29.68 0.51 9.10
C GLN A 77 -29.54 0.29 7.59
N GLU A 78 -30.13 1.17 6.77
CA GLU A 78 -30.01 1.10 5.30
C GLU A 78 -28.54 1.20 4.83
N ALA A 79 -27.77 2.14 5.39
CA ALA A 79 -26.35 2.28 5.10
C ALA A 79 -25.53 1.05 5.55
N MET A 80 -25.88 0.45 6.69
CA MET A 80 -25.26 -0.78 7.17
C MET A 80 -25.55 -1.96 6.24
N ASP A 81 -26.76 -2.09 5.74
CA ASP A 81 -27.15 -3.18 4.85
C ASP A 81 -26.41 -3.09 3.50
N LEU A 82 -26.34 -1.88 2.92
CA LEU A 82 -25.49 -1.61 1.74
C LEU A 82 -24.02 -1.99 2.00
N ARG A 83 -23.54 -1.71 3.22
CA ARG A 83 -22.18 -2.05 3.60
C ARG A 83 -21.96 -3.55 3.71
N LEU A 84 -22.88 -4.28 4.33
CA LEU A 84 -22.83 -5.74 4.43
C LEU A 84 -22.81 -6.39 3.04
N GLU A 85 -23.56 -5.85 2.07
CA GLU A 85 -23.51 -6.31 0.69
C GLU A 85 -22.16 -6.05 0.03
N ALA A 86 -21.54 -4.89 0.27
CA ALA A 86 -20.21 -4.58 -0.24
C ALA A 86 -19.14 -5.52 0.33
N PHE A 87 -19.20 -5.86 1.62
CA PHE A 87 -18.35 -6.89 2.23
C PHE A 87 -18.52 -8.25 1.55
N ARG A 88 -19.77 -8.64 1.29
CA ARG A 88 -20.09 -9.90 0.59
C ARG A 88 -19.53 -9.91 -0.84
N ARG A 89 -19.68 -8.82 -1.60
CA ARG A 89 -19.07 -8.65 -2.93
C ARG A 89 -17.55 -8.75 -2.87
N ALA A 90 -16.95 -8.25 -1.80
CA ALA A 90 -15.52 -8.34 -1.56
C ALA A 90 -15.02 -9.72 -1.12
N GLY A 91 -15.92 -10.71 -0.95
CA GLY A 91 -15.57 -12.04 -0.44
C GLY A 91 -15.24 -12.06 1.06
N ILE A 92 -15.64 -11.02 1.79
CA ILE A 92 -15.42 -10.90 3.24
C ILE A 92 -16.66 -11.42 3.96
N LYS A 93 -16.46 -12.41 4.84
CA LYS A 93 -17.55 -12.96 5.65
C LYS A 93 -17.88 -12.05 6.81
N THR A 94 -19.16 -11.81 7.06
CA THR A 94 -19.66 -10.98 8.16
C THR A 94 -20.48 -11.81 9.15
N LEU A 95 -20.50 -11.39 10.41
CA LEU A 95 -21.39 -11.91 11.46
C LEU A 95 -22.68 -11.09 11.60
N GLY A 96 -22.81 -10.03 10.79
CA GLY A 96 -23.86 -9.05 10.86
C GLY A 96 -23.34 -7.70 11.33
N GLY A 97 -24.24 -6.75 11.47
CA GLY A 97 -23.93 -5.45 12.01
C GLY A 97 -24.97 -5.01 13.03
N ARG A 98 -24.65 -3.95 13.75
CA ARG A 98 -25.53 -3.32 14.74
C ARG A 98 -25.53 -1.81 14.56
N VAL A 99 -26.71 -1.22 14.67
CA VAL A 99 -26.88 0.23 14.78
C VAL A 99 -26.79 0.62 16.26
N THR A 100 -26.03 1.67 16.56
CA THR A 100 -25.82 2.18 17.91
C THR A 100 -26.09 3.68 17.95
N ARG A 101 -26.86 4.11 18.94
CA ARG A 101 -27.09 5.53 19.21
C ARG A 101 -25.88 6.16 19.90
N LYS A 102 -25.36 7.25 19.35
CA LYS A 102 -24.25 8.04 19.89
C LYS A 102 -24.74 9.08 20.93
N PRO A 103 -23.85 9.60 21.80
CA PRO A 103 -24.22 10.61 22.82
C PRO A 103 -24.84 11.89 22.23
N ASN A 104 -24.44 12.27 21.02
CA ASN A 104 -24.98 13.42 20.28
C ASN A 104 -26.39 13.16 19.68
N ARG A 105 -27.06 12.09 20.09
CA ARG A 105 -28.40 11.64 19.64
C ARG A 105 -28.46 11.16 18.18
N LYS A 106 -27.35 11.13 17.45
CA LYS A 106 -27.27 10.51 16.12
C LYS A 106 -27.05 9.00 16.23
N TYR A 107 -27.18 8.31 15.10
CA TYR A 107 -26.98 6.88 14.96
C TYR A 107 -25.74 6.61 14.12
N ALA A 108 -25.02 5.53 14.42
CA ALA A 108 -23.93 4.99 13.62
C ALA A 108 -24.03 3.47 13.62
N PHE A 109 -23.28 2.77 12.78
CA PHE A 109 -23.29 1.31 12.76
C PHE A 109 -21.89 0.71 12.86
N ALA A 110 -21.83 -0.55 13.27
CA ALA A 110 -20.62 -1.36 13.24
C ALA A 110 -20.92 -2.74 12.67
N ILE A 111 -19.95 -3.34 11.97
CA ILE A 111 -20.05 -4.65 11.34
C ILE A 111 -18.94 -5.54 11.89
N GLU A 112 -19.32 -6.71 12.38
CA GLU A 112 -18.38 -7.74 12.79
C GLU A 112 -18.08 -8.63 11.58
N TYR A 113 -16.80 -8.90 11.31
CA TYR A 113 -16.38 -9.65 10.14
C TYR A 113 -15.16 -10.54 10.41
N PHE A 114 -15.00 -11.55 9.56
CA PHE A 114 -13.83 -12.42 9.56
C PHE A 114 -12.80 -11.86 8.58
N PRO A 115 -11.63 -11.40 9.04
CA PRO A 115 -10.60 -10.87 8.15
C PRO A 115 -9.95 -11.98 7.32
N ALA A 116 -9.97 -13.23 7.75
CA ALA A 116 -9.38 -14.33 6.99
C ALA A 116 -10.15 -14.58 5.68
N LEU A 117 -9.43 -14.57 4.56
CA LEU A 117 -10.01 -14.85 3.25
C LEU A 117 -10.05 -16.36 2.98
N GLU A 118 -11.14 -16.84 2.40
CA GLU A 118 -11.29 -18.26 2.10
C GLU A 118 -10.55 -18.65 0.81
N PRO A 119 -9.80 -19.77 0.81
CA PRO A 119 -9.22 -20.29 -0.41
C PRO A 119 -10.31 -20.65 -1.43
N GLY A 120 -10.17 -20.15 -2.66
CA GLY A 120 -11.07 -20.50 -3.77
C GLY A 120 -12.30 -19.60 -3.92
N THR A 121 -12.53 -18.65 -3.01
CA THR A 121 -13.53 -17.60 -3.21
C THR A 121 -12.93 -16.42 -3.98
N PRO A 122 -13.76 -15.61 -4.68
CA PRO A 122 -13.34 -14.28 -5.10
C PRO A 122 -12.77 -13.53 -3.89
N ALA A 123 -11.61 -12.94 -4.08
CA ALA A 123 -10.88 -12.23 -3.03
C ALA A 123 -10.32 -10.94 -3.63
N PRO A 124 -10.17 -9.87 -2.84
CA PRO A 124 -9.61 -8.62 -3.32
C PRO A 124 -8.23 -8.82 -3.95
N ALA A 125 -7.87 -7.93 -4.86
CA ALA A 125 -6.51 -7.82 -5.35
C ALA A 125 -5.55 -7.51 -4.18
N ALA A 126 -4.33 -8.02 -4.26
CA ALA A 126 -3.26 -7.58 -3.39
C ALA A 126 -2.58 -6.41 -4.12
N VAL A 127 -2.67 -5.23 -3.53
CA VAL A 127 -2.12 -3.99 -4.08
C VAL A 127 -1.48 -3.17 -2.97
N VAL A 128 -0.57 -2.28 -3.36
CA VAL A 128 0.07 -1.30 -2.50
C VAL A 128 -0.28 0.08 -3.04
N ALA A 129 -0.96 0.88 -2.23
CA ALA A 129 -1.23 2.28 -2.57
C ALA A 129 0.06 3.11 -2.47
N GLY A 130 0.23 4.05 -3.40
CA GLY A 130 1.37 4.97 -3.40
C GLY A 130 1.06 6.26 -4.15
N THR A 131 1.92 7.25 -3.92
CA THR A 131 1.90 8.53 -4.64
C THR A 131 3.25 8.74 -5.28
N TYR A 132 3.29 8.90 -6.59
CA TYR A 132 4.46 9.30 -7.34
C TYR A 132 4.52 10.82 -7.35
N LYS A 133 5.69 11.39 -7.08
CA LYS A 133 5.93 12.84 -7.16
C LYS A 133 6.94 13.10 -8.25
N SER A 134 6.64 14.01 -9.16
CA SER A 134 7.58 14.39 -10.21
C SER A 134 8.89 14.90 -9.60
N PRO A 135 10.05 14.40 -10.05
CA PRO A 135 11.35 14.90 -9.63
C PRO A 135 11.72 16.25 -10.28
N SER A 136 10.97 16.67 -11.31
CA SER A 136 11.15 17.94 -12.00
C SER A 136 9.97 18.87 -11.75
N ALA A 137 10.29 20.15 -11.60
CA ALA A 137 9.32 21.23 -11.73
C ALA A 137 9.30 21.75 -13.18
N TYR A 138 8.21 22.40 -13.55
CA TYR A 138 7.94 22.96 -14.86
C TYR A 138 7.53 24.41 -14.67
N TRP A 139 8.08 25.30 -15.48
CA TRP A 139 7.70 26.72 -15.44
C TRP A 139 6.18 26.90 -15.60
N ARG A 140 5.55 26.12 -16.50
CA ARG A 140 4.13 26.29 -16.84
C ARG A 140 3.31 25.10 -16.36
N GLU A 141 2.19 25.40 -15.72
CA GLU A 141 1.18 24.43 -15.30
C GLU A 141 0.76 23.48 -16.43
N ARG A 142 0.57 24.01 -17.64
CA ARG A 142 0.18 23.21 -18.81
C ARG A 142 1.24 22.17 -19.22
N ASP A 143 2.51 22.47 -19.00
CA ASP A 143 3.62 21.59 -19.34
C ASP A 143 3.71 20.48 -18.27
N ALA A 144 3.50 20.82 -16.98
CA ALA A 144 3.32 19.84 -15.91
C ALA A 144 2.09 18.94 -16.12
N ALA A 145 0.97 19.49 -16.58
CA ALA A 145 -0.25 18.73 -16.89
C ALA A 145 -0.05 17.76 -18.06
N ALA A 146 0.68 18.18 -19.10
CA ALA A 146 1.03 17.31 -20.23
C ALA A 146 1.95 16.16 -19.77
N ALA A 147 2.95 16.46 -18.93
CA ALA A 147 3.82 15.45 -18.35
C ALA A 147 3.04 14.47 -17.45
N LEU A 148 2.14 14.98 -16.59
CA LEU A 148 1.23 14.20 -15.76
C LEU A 148 0.43 13.18 -16.60
N ALA A 149 -0.18 13.64 -17.69
CA ALA A 149 -0.96 12.77 -18.57
C ALA A 149 -0.09 11.69 -19.22
N ALA A 150 1.10 12.06 -19.72
CA ALA A 150 2.03 11.12 -20.35
C ALA A 150 2.55 10.06 -19.36
N VAL A 151 2.91 10.48 -18.14
CA VAL A 151 3.40 9.57 -17.09
C VAL A 151 2.28 8.66 -16.58
N SER A 152 1.06 9.19 -16.39
CA SER A 152 -0.11 8.39 -16.00
C SER A 152 -0.43 7.29 -17.03
N ALA A 153 -0.33 7.61 -18.33
CA ALA A 153 -0.49 6.64 -19.39
C ALA A 153 0.59 5.53 -19.31
N ARG A 154 1.84 5.88 -19.02
CA ARG A 154 2.94 4.90 -18.88
C ARG A 154 2.80 4.02 -17.63
N PHE A 155 2.30 4.55 -16.51
CA PHE A 155 1.91 3.73 -15.35
C PHE A 155 0.84 2.69 -15.76
N THR A 156 -0.18 3.14 -16.48
CA THR A 156 -1.28 2.27 -16.93
C THR A 156 -0.78 1.20 -17.90
N GLN A 157 0.10 1.56 -18.84
CA GLN A 157 0.75 0.63 -19.76
C GLN A 157 1.64 -0.40 -19.05
N ALA A 158 2.24 -0.03 -17.91
CA ALA A 158 3.00 -0.93 -17.06
C ALA A 158 2.12 -1.85 -16.18
N GLY A 159 0.79 -1.75 -16.28
CA GLY A 159 -0.14 -2.54 -15.47
C GLY A 159 -0.40 -1.98 -14.07
N VAL A 160 -0.02 -0.73 -13.81
CA VAL A 160 -0.28 -0.04 -12.54
C VAL A 160 -1.56 0.78 -12.68
N SER A 161 -2.51 0.60 -11.75
CA SER A 161 -3.77 1.32 -11.80
C SER A 161 -3.62 2.74 -11.27
N VAL A 162 -3.89 3.73 -12.12
CA VAL A 162 -3.87 5.15 -11.73
C VAL A 162 -5.21 5.53 -11.08
N LEU A 163 -5.15 6.03 -9.85
CA LEU A 163 -6.30 6.47 -9.08
C LEU A 163 -6.64 7.93 -9.30
N GLY A 164 -5.66 8.74 -9.70
CA GLY A 164 -5.81 10.16 -9.94
C GLY A 164 -4.44 10.84 -10.04
N GLY A 165 -4.47 12.14 -10.30
CA GLY A 165 -3.28 12.96 -10.28
C GLY A 165 -3.63 14.43 -10.17
N ALA A 166 -2.66 15.22 -9.73
CA ALA A 166 -2.81 16.66 -9.56
C ALA A 166 -1.53 17.38 -9.97
N VAL A 167 -1.70 18.57 -10.55
CA VAL A 167 -0.61 19.54 -10.66
C VAL A 167 -0.53 20.28 -9.33
N VAL A 168 0.68 20.45 -8.82
CA VAL A 168 0.96 21.06 -7.52
C VAL A 168 1.96 22.20 -7.69
N ASP A 169 1.79 23.26 -6.91
CA ASP A 169 2.71 24.39 -6.92
C ASP A 169 3.98 24.06 -6.13
N VAL A 170 5.15 24.33 -6.72
CA VAL A 170 6.46 24.15 -6.10
C VAL A 170 7.26 25.43 -6.29
N GLY A 171 7.19 26.33 -5.31
CA GLY A 171 7.78 27.66 -5.41
C GLY A 171 7.02 28.51 -6.43
N ASN A 172 7.70 28.94 -7.49
CA ASN A 172 7.11 29.67 -8.61
C ASN A 172 6.81 28.77 -9.83
N ASP A 173 7.10 27.47 -9.70
CA ASP A 173 6.94 26.48 -10.76
C ASP A 173 5.80 25.49 -10.41
N SER A 174 5.46 24.62 -11.36
CA SER A 174 4.47 23.56 -11.20
C SER A 174 5.15 22.19 -11.26
N ALA A 175 4.81 21.28 -10.36
CA ALA A 175 5.13 19.85 -10.47
C ALA A 175 3.83 19.05 -10.54
N PHE A 176 3.91 17.72 -10.56
CA PHE A 176 2.71 16.88 -10.53
C PHE A 176 2.91 15.67 -9.62
N GLU A 177 1.78 15.15 -9.15
CA GLU A 177 1.69 13.92 -8.36
C GLU A 177 0.69 12.96 -9.00
N ILE A 178 0.93 11.65 -8.89
CA ILE A 178 0.06 10.57 -9.38
C ILE A 178 -0.20 9.61 -8.24
N ASP A 179 -1.46 9.43 -7.89
CA ASP A 179 -1.88 8.40 -6.95
C ASP A 179 -2.15 7.10 -7.71
N TYR A 180 -1.66 5.97 -7.19
CA TYR A 180 -1.73 4.69 -7.88
C TYR A 180 -1.89 3.50 -6.94
N LEU A 181 -2.36 2.38 -7.49
CA LEU A 181 -2.35 1.05 -6.87
C LEU A 181 -1.35 0.17 -7.62
N MET A 182 -0.24 -0.15 -6.95
CA MET A 182 0.79 -1.05 -7.45
C MET A 182 0.38 -2.50 -7.16
N PRO A 183 0.40 -3.42 -8.13
CA PRO A 183 0.21 -4.83 -7.85
C PRO A 183 1.20 -5.34 -6.80
N ASP A 184 0.74 -6.22 -5.91
CA ASP A 184 1.59 -6.88 -4.93
C ASP A 184 1.91 -8.31 -5.40
N ALA A 185 3.20 -8.63 -5.47
CA ALA A 185 3.73 -9.92 -5.91
C ALA A 185 3.63 -11.03 -4.83
N SER A 186 2.92 -10.79 -3.72
CA SER A 186 2.67 -11.79 -2.70
C SER A 186 1.82 -12.93 -3.24
N PRO A 187 2.32 -14.18 -3.19
CA PRO A 187 1.55 -15.32 -3.63
C PRO A 187 0.32 -15.47 -2.74
N ARG A 188 -0.81 -15.88 -3.34
CA ARG A 188 -2.01 -16.23 -2.58
C ARG A 188 -1.71 -17.35 -1.59
N GLY A 189 -2.22 -17.22 -0.37
CA GLY A 189 -1.97 -18.16 0.70
C GLY A 189 -3.16 -18.31 1.66
N ARG A 190 -3.14 -19.40 2.44
CA ARG A 190 -4.17 -19.67 3.47
C ARG A 190 -4.17 -18.66 4.63
N ALA A 191 -3.14 -17.83 4.72
CA ALA A 191 -2.99 -16.79 5.74
C ALA A 191 -3.38 -15.39 5.22
N ASP A 192 -3.91 -15.30 4.00
CA ASP A 192 -4.33 -14.04 3.42
C ASP A 192 -5.53 -13.47 4.17
N ARG A 193 -5.51 -12.15 4.33
CA ARG A 193 -6.53 -11.41 5.06
C ARG A 193 -7.07 -10.27 4.21
N ALA A 194 -8.35 -9.97 4.38
CA ALA A 194 -8.93 -8.72 3.94
C ALA A 194 -8.50 -7.62 4.91
N ARG A 195 -7.90 -6.57 4.36
CA ARG A 195 -7.67 -5.31 5.06
C ARG A 195 -8.56 -4.26 4.41
N ILE A 196 -9.18 -3.44 5.26
CA ILE A 196 -9.97 -2.29 4.82
C ILE A 196 -9.05 -1.08 4.88
N GLU A 197 -8.89 -0.40 3.75
CA GLU A 197 -8.08 0.80 3.64
C GLU A 197 -8.93 1.98 3.17
N ARG A 198 -8.39 3.18 3.36
CA ARG A 198 -9.03 4.43 2.97
C ARG A 198 -8.09 5.21 2.07
N TYR A 199 -8.64 5.73 0.99
CA TYR A 199 -7.95 6.64 0.09
C TYR A 199 -8.67 7.98 0.08
N ARG A 200 -7.92 9.08 0.03
CA ARG A 200 -8.45 10.43 -0.16
C ARG A 200 -7.75 11.05 -1.35
N GLY A 201 -8.52 11.46 -2.35
CA GLY A 201 -7.97 11.99 -3.60
C GLY A 201 -8.84 13.06 -4.23
N GLY A 202 -8.21 13.82 -5.12
CA GLY A 202 -8.86 14.92 -5.84
C GLY A 202 -8.98 16.21 -5.03
N ARG A 203 -9.24 17.28 -5.78
CA ARG A 203 -9.42 18.63 -5.25
C ARG A 203 -10.57 19.29 -6.00
N PHE A 204 -11.67 19.52 -5.30
CA PHE A 204 -12.91 20.05 -5.85
C PHE A 204 -13.36 21.26 -5.05
N THR A 205 -13.63 22.38 -5.71
CA THR A 205 -14.10 23.60 -5.02
C THR A 205 -15.44 23.43 -4.31
N PHE A 206 -16.30 22.54 -4.79
CA PHE A 206 -17.65 22.32 -4.27
C PHE A 206 -17.87 20.84 -3.92
N GLU A 207 -18.61 20.59 -2.84
CA GLU A 207 -19.00 19.25 -2.39
C GLU A 207 -19.71 18.49 -3.50
N SER A 208 -20.68 19.12 -4.17
CA SER A 208 -21.44 18.52 -5.28
C SER A 208 -20.57 18.04 -6.44
N ARG A 209 -19.40 18.66 -6.66
CA ARG A 209 -18.44 18.19 -7.67
C ARG A 209 -17.67 16.96 -7.19
N ALA A 210 -17.32 16.91 -5.91
CA ALA A 210 -16.73 15.70 -5.33
C ALA A 210 -17.73 14.55 -5.31
N GLU A 211 -19.01 14.81 -5.00
CA GLU A 211 -20.10 13.83 -5.06
C GLU A 211 -20.30 13.29 -6.48
N ALA A 212 -20.31 14.16 -7.49
CA ALA A 212 -20.40 13.74 -8.88
C ALA A 212 -19.21 12.86 -9.32
N ALA A 213 -18.04 13.00 -8.70
CA ALA A 213 -16.85 12.22 -9.00
C ALA A 213 -16.80 10.86 -8.29
N LEU A 214 -17.68 10.57 -7.32
CA LEU A 214 -17.62 9.35 -6.51
C LEU A 214 -17.67 8.07 -7.36
N ALA A 215 -18.53 8.05 -8.38
CA ALA A 215 -18.68 6.90 -9.27
C ALA A 215 -17.41 6.65 -10.08
N GLU A 216 -16.79 7.72 -10.60
CA GLU A 216 -15.54 7.62 -11.35
C GLU A 216 -14.42 7.07 -10.47
N TYR A 217 -14.22 7.65 -9.28
CA TYR A 217 -13.20 7.18 -8.34
C TYR A 217 -13.45 5.73 -7.94
N SER A 218 -14.67 5.38 -7.55
CA SER A 218 -15.03 4.00 -7.18
C SER A 218 -14.75 3.02 -8.31
N SER A 219 -15.04 3.40 -9.56
CA SER A 219 -14.75 2.56 -10.72
C SER A 219 -13.25 2.28 -10.87
N ARG A 220 -12.35 3.25 -10.59
CA ARG A 220 -10.90 3.04 -10.69
C ARG A 220 -10.41 1.95 -9.73
N PHE A 221 -10.95 1.90 -8.52
CA PHE A 221 -10.66 0.84 -7.54
C PHE A 221 -11.25 -0.51 -7.97
N GLU A 222 -12.50 -0.54 -8.42
CA GLU A 222 -13.14 -1.79 -8.87
C GLU A 222 -12.40 -2.38 -10.10
N HIS A 223 -11.95 -1.55 -11.05
CA HIS A 223 -11.13 -1.99 -12.19
C HIS A 223 -9.74 -2.49 -11.77
N ALA A 224 -9.18 -1.98 -10.67
CA ALA A 224 -7.95 -2.50 -10.05
C ALA A 224 -8.17 -3.81 -9.28
N GLY A 225 -9.40 -4.33 -9.22
CA GLY A 225 -9.77 -5.53 -8.48
C GLY A 225 -9.82 -5.32 -6.97
N THR A 226 -9.94 -4.07 -6.50
CA THR A 226 -10.12 -3.72 -5.10
C THR A 226 -11.56 -3.28 -4.85
N PRO A 227 -12.41 -4.14 -4.27
CA PRO A 227 -13.82 -3.85 -4.08
C PRO A 227 -14.06 -2.63 -3.18
N VAL A 228 -14.96 -1.75 -3.61
CA VAL A 228 -15.30 -0.54 -2.87
C VAL A 228 -16.39 -0.84 -1.85
N LEU A 229 -16.13 -0.46 -0.61
CA LEU A 229 -17.05 -0.56 0.52
C LEU A 229 -17.85 0.73 0.71
N HIS A 230 -17.21 1.88 0.47
CA HIS A 230 -17.83 3.21 0.48
C HIS A 230 -17.14 4.14 -0.49
N ALA A 231 -17.85 5.18 -0.91
CA ALA A 231 -17.23 6.43 -1.26
C ALA A 231 -18.07 7.60 -0.75
N ARG A 232 -17.43 8.68 -0.31
CA ARG A 232 -18.09 9.93 0.09
C ARG A 232 -17.24 11.15 -0.23
N ALA A 233 -17.89 12.31 -0.34
CA ALA A 233 -17.20 13.58 -0.37
C ALA A 233 -16.74 13.96 1.06
N VAL A 234 -15.51 14.44 1.19
CA VAL A 234 -14.96 14.91 2.47
C VAL A 234 -14.29 16.26 2.28
N ARG A 235 -14.47 17.14 3.27
CA ARG A 235 -13.86 18.47 3.26
C ARG A 235 -12.37 18.38 3.59
N ARG A 236 -11.55 19.10 2.81
CA ARG A 236 -10.10 19.21 2.97
C ARG A 236 -9.72 20.36 3.92
N PRO A 237 -8.49 20.39 4.47
CA PRO A 237 -8.01 21.48 5.31
C PRO A 237 -7.97 22.85 4.61
N ASP A 238 -7.76 22.86 3.29
CA ASP A 238 -7.72 24.04 2.42
C ASP A 238 -9.12 24.59 2.05
N ARG A 239 -10.19 24.03 2.65
CA ARG A 239 -11.62 24.32 2.40
C ARG A 239 -12.18 23.81 1.08
N ASP A 240 -11.37 23.19 0.22
CA ASP A 240 -11.87 22.41 -0.91
C ASP A 240 -12.43 21.06 -0.42
N TYR A 241 -12.89 20.24 -1.35
CA TYR A 241 -13.41 18.90 -1.14
C TYR A 241 -12.55 17.86 -1.86
N SER A 242 -12.56 16.64 -1.35
CA SER A 242 -11.92 15.45 -1.93
C SER A 242 -12.89 14.28 -1.89
N VAL A 243 -12.62 13.26 -2.70
CA VAL A 243 -13.30 11.98 -2.61
C VAL A 243 -12.54 11.10 -1.63
N GLU A 244 -13.25 10.56 -0.64
CA GLU A 244 -12.77 9.46 0.20
C GLU A 244 -13.37 8.14 -0.29
N VAL A 245 -12.54 7.14 -0.55
CA VAL A 245 -12.95 5.78 -0.92
C VAL A 245 -12.47 4.82 0.16
N GLU A 246 -13.39 4.04 0.71
CA GLU A 246 -13.06 2.89 1.56
C GLU A 246 -13.10 1.62 0.72
N TYR A 247 -12.04 0.83 0.73
CA TYR A 247 -11.89 -0.31 -0.15
C TYR A 247 -11.22 -1.49 0.56
N ALA A 248 -11.46 -2.69 0.05
CA ALA A 248 -10.86 -3.92 0.55
C ALA A 248 -9.64 -4.30 -0.30
N VAL A 249 -8.55 -4.68 0.38
CA VAL A 249 -7.33 -5.23 -0.23
C VAL A 249 -6.97 -6.56 0.41
N ARG A 250 -6.29 -7.41 -0.36
CA ARG A 250 -5.71 -8.64 0.16
C ARG A 250 -4.32 -8.35 0.72
N ALA A 251 -4.14 -8.60 2.01
CA ALA A 251 -2.85 -8.51 2.70
C ALA A 251 -2.34 -9.92 3.03
N GLY A 252 -1.10 -10.20 2.63
CA GLY A 252 -0.40 -11.44 2.98
C GLY A 252 0.38 -11.31 4.31
N ALA A 253 0.72 -12.44 4.91
CA ALA A 253 1.43 -12.49 6.20
C ALA A 253 2.86 -11.93 6.20
N ARG A 254 3.45 -11.72 5.01
CA ARG A 254 4.86 -11.30 4.85
C ARG A 254 5.03 -9.80 4.58
N GLY A 255 3.98 -9.01 4.80
CA GLY A 255 3.96 -7.59 4.49
C GLY A 255 3.88 -7.31 2.98
N ALA A 256 3.91 -6.03 2.62
CA ALA A 256 3.81 -5.56 1.24
C ALA A 256 5.03 -6.00 0.41
N ARG A 257 4.77 -6.46 -0.81
CA ARG A 257 5.76 -6.89 -1.80
C ARG A 257 5.40 -6.29 -3.15
N PRO A 258 5.59 -4.98 -3.36
CA PRO A 258 5.24 -4.33 -4.62
C PRO A 258 5.91 -5.05 -5.81
N GLU A 259 5.15 -5.28 -6.88
CA GLU A 259 5.60 -5.98 -8.08
C GLU A 259 6.69 -5.20 -8.80
N PHE A 260 6.64 -3.87 -8.76
CA PHE A 260 7.65 -3.00 -9.34
C PHE A 260 8.29 -2.09 -8.29
N ALA A 261 9.55 -1.75 -8.53
CA ALA A 261 10.26 -0.70 -7.84
C ALA A 261 10.45 0.50 -8.79
N LEU A 262 10.33 1.71 -8.25
CA LEU A 262 10.73 2.92 -8.95
C LEU A 262 12.25 3.04 -8.90
N ALA A 263 12.88 3.18 -10.07
CA ALA A 263 14.30 3.38 -10.22
C ALA A 263 14.57 4.59 -11.12
N ARG A 264 15.80 5.09 -11.08
CA ARG A 264 16.25 6.25 -11.84
C ARG A 264 17.58 5.94 -12.52
N TYR A 265 17.65 6.28 -13.79
CA TYR A 265 18.87 6.32 -14.57
C TYR A 265 19.27 7.78 -14.76
N ASP A 266 20.51 8.11 -14.44
CA ASP A 266 21.09 9.43 -14.67
C ASP A 266 22.05 9.34 -15.86
N GLY A 267 21.71 10.02 -16.96
CA GLY A 267 22.54 10.06 -18.15
C GLY A 267 23.92 10.67 -17.90
N ARG A 268 24.93 10.20 -18.60
CA ARG A 268 26.30 10.75 -18.50
C ARG A 268 26.57 11.87 -19.51
N GLU A 269 25.81 11.90 -20.59
CA GLU A 269 25.94 12.90 -21.65
C GLU A 269 25.54 14.27 -21.13
N THR A 270 26.30 15.29 -21.52
CA THR A 270 26.01 16.69 -21.25
C THR A 270 25.67 17.42 -22.55
N PHE A 271 24.78 18.39 -22.42
CA PHE A 271 24.24 19.18 -23.50
C PHE A 271 24.26 20.65 -23.10
N PRO A 272 24.58 21.57 -24.01
CA PRO A 272 24.62 23.00 -23.69
C PRO A 272 23.24 23.60 -23.38
N PHE A 273 22.15 22.91 -23.74
CA PHE A 273 20.78 23.39 -23.58
C PHE A 273 19.88 22.32 -22.98
N GLU A 274 19.02 22.74 -22.04
CA GLU A 274 18.06 21.88 -21.33
C GLU A 274 17.18 21.07 -22.27
N ASN A 275 16.64 21.70 -23.31
CA ASN A 275 15.74 21.05 -24.27
C ASN A 275 16.42 19.91 -25.05
N ARG A 276 17.73 20.00 -25.29
CA ARG A 276 18.49 18.91 -25.92
C ARG A 276 18.70 17.74 -24.97
N ALA A 277 18.99 18.03 -23.71
CA ALA A 277 19.08 16.99 -22.69
C ALA A 277 17.72 16.29 -22.51
N LEU A 278 16.63 17.04 -22.40
CA LEU A 278 15.28 16.48 -22.29
C LEU A 278 14.93 15.59 -23.48
N ALA A 279 15.17 16.07 -24.71
CA ALA A 279 14.90 15.30 -25.92
C ALA A 279 15.71 13.99 -25.97
N ALA A 280 16.97 14.00 -25.53
CA ALA A 280 17.79 12.80 -25.42
C ALA A 280 17.22 11.80 -24.40
N GLY A 281 16.76 12.28 -23.23
CA GLY A 281 16.12 11.43 -22.23
C GLY A 281 14.78 10.85 -22.70
N GLU A 282 13.95 11.64 -23.37
CA GLU A 282 12.66 11.18 -23.91
C GLU A 282 12.84 10.10 -24.98
N ALA A 283 13.88 10.22 -25.82
CA ALA A 283 14.21 9.23 -26.84
C ALA A 283 14.60 7.86 -26.24
N LEU A 284 15.01 7.81 -24.96
CA LEU A 284 15.37 6.57 -24.28
C LEU A 284 14.19 5.85 -23.62
N LEU A 285 13.06 6.53 -23.39
CA LEU A 285 11.90 5.91 -22.73
C LEU A 285 11.47 4.57 -23.34
N PRO A 286 11.42 4.41 -24.69
CA PRO A 286 11.08 3.12 -25.30
C PRO A 286 12.09 1.99 -25.02
N ALA A 287 13.38 2.32 -24.85
CA ALA A 287 14.43 1.33 -24.63
C ALA A 287 14.24 0.59 -23.28
N PHE A 288 13.72 1.27 -22.26
CA PHE A 288 13.37 0.64 -20.98
C PHE A 288 12.29 -0.45 -21.15
N SER A 289 11.29 -0.19 -21.99
CA SER A 289 10.21 -1.14 -22.29
C SER A 289 10.71 -2.43 -22.95
N THR A 290 11.66 -2.31 -23.87
CA THR A 290 12.28 -3.48 -24.54
C THR A 290 13.01 -4.39 -23.56
N GLU A 291 13.59 -3.83 -22.50
CA GLU A 291 14.42 -4.55 -21.54
C GLU A 291 13.64 -5.07 -20.32
N GLY A 292 12.31 -4.97 -20.32
CA GLY A 292 11.48 -5.45 -19.21
C GLY A 292 11.40 -4.49 -18.02
N ALA A 293 11.74 -3.22 -18.24
CA ALA A 293 11.37 -2.09 -17.39
C ALA A 293 10.23 -1.30 -18.07
N ALA A 294 9.69 -0.26 -17.43
CA ALA A 294 8.78 0.68 -18.07
C ALA A 294 9.31 2.09 -17.85
N GLY A 295 9.81 2.73 -18.91
CA GLY A 295 10.25 4.12 -18.88
C GLY A 295 9.05 5.02 -18.56
N LEU A 296 9.12 5.76 -17.45
CA LEU A 296 8.02 6.59 -16.98
C LEU A 296 8.21 8.05 -17.37
N HIS A 297 9.31 8.65 -16.93
CA HIS A 297 9.47 10.09 -16.94
C HIS A 297 10.92 10.46 -17.24
N ALA A 298 11.13 11.22 -18.31
CA ALA A 298 12.41 11.82 -18.63
C ALA A 298 12.39 13.30 -18.25
N PHE A 299 13.47 13.79 -17.65
CA PHE A 299 13.62 15.19 -17.28
C PHE A 299 15.08 15.63 -17.38
N ALA A 300 15.28 16.91 -17.70
CA ALA A 300 16.59 17.51 -17.71
C ALA A 300 17.04 17.92 -16.30
N ARG A 301 18.35 17.97 -16.09
CA ARG A 301 18.97 18.45 -14.84
C ARG A 301 20.25 19.22 -15.14
N PRO A 302 20.56 20.28 -14.38
CA PRO A 302 21.80 21.02 -14.55
C PRO A 302 23.02 20.18 -14.11
N VAL A 303 24.13 20.31 -14.85
CA VAL A 303 25.45 19.73 -14.55
C VAL A 303 26.52 20.76 -14.89
N GLY A 304 26.99 21.51 -13.88
CA GLY A 304 27.90 22.63 -14.11
C GLY A 304 27.21 23.74 -14.92
N SER A 305 27.81 24.13 -16.05
CA SER A 305 27.22 25.07 -17.01
C SER A 305 26.29 24.41 -18.04
N ASP A 306 26.26 23.09 -18.08
CA ASP A 306 25.53 22.29 -19.07
C ASP A 306 24.31 21.61 -18.42
N TYR A 307 23.63 20.80 -19.22
CA TYR A 307 22.49 19.99 -18.82
C TYR A 307 22.73 18.52 -19.12
N SER A 308 22.26 17.65 -18.27
CA SER A 308 22.12 16.23 -18.54
C SER A 308 20.66 15.83 -18.35
N PHE A 309 20.34 14.55 -18.53
CA PHE A 309 18.99 14.05 -18.34
C PHE A 309 18.96 12.93 -17.30
N SER A 310 17.76 12.63 -16.86
CA SER A 310 17.45 11.47 -16.04
C SER A 310 16.18 10.82 -16.56
N VAL A 311 16.09 9.52 -16.40
CA VAL A 311 14.90 8.74 -16.73
C VAL A 311 14.48 7.93 -15.51
N GLU A 312 13.29 8.18 -15.01
CA GLU A 312 12.65 7.32 -14.02
C GLU A 312 11.86 6.22 -14.71
N TYR A 313 11.90 5.02 -14.13
CA TYR A 313 11.30 3.83 -14.71
C TYR A 313 10.82 2.86 -13.62
N LEU A 314 9.82 2.05 -13.96
CA LEU A 314 9.41 0.90 -13.14
C LEU A 314 10.20 -0.32 -13.56
N VAL A 315 10.75 -1.04 -12.59
CA VAL A 315 11.44 -2.32 -12.82
C VAL A 315 10.84 -3.38 -11.94
N ARG A 316 10.59 -4.57 -12.50
CA ARG A 316 10.01 -5.67 -11.73
C ARG A 316 10.91 -6.04 -10.56
N THR A 317 10.33 -6.23 -9.39
CA THR A 317 11.02 -6.63 -8.17
C THR A 317 11.09 -8.14 -8.07
N LEU A 318 12.30 -8.69 -8.05
CA LEU A 318 12.57 -10.09 -7.79
C LEU A 318 12.78 -10.29 -6.30
N TYR A 319 11.91 -11.07 -5.67
CA TYR A 319 12.07 -11.41 -4.28
C TYR A 319 12.74 -12.77 -4.08
N ARG A 320 14.00 -12.78 -3.62
CA ARG A 320 14.80 -14.00 -3.41
C ARG A 320 15.50 -13.96 -2.06
N ARG A 321 15.42 -15.06 -1.30
CA ARG A 321 16.12 -15.22 0.00
C ARG A 321 15.94 -14.04 0.97
N GLY A 322 14.73 -13.47 1.01
CA GLY A 322 14.41 -12.33 1.88
C GLY A 322 14.89 -10.96 1.36
N ARG A 323 15.47 -10.88 0.17
CA ARG A 323 15.88 -9.62 -0.49
C ARG A 323 14.94 -9.29 -1.63
N ALA A 324 14.81 -7.99 -1.90
CA ALA A 324 14.11 -7.42 -3.05
C ALA A 324 15.17 -6.83 -3.98
N GLU A 325 15.28 -7.37 -5.19
CA GLU A 325 16.29 -6.97 -6.18
C GLU A 325 15.58 -6.61 -7.49
N PRO A 326 16.01 -5.57 -8.21
CA PRO A 326 15.43 -5.24 -9.51
C PRO A 326 15.75 -6.34 -10.52
N ALA A 327 14.78 -6.65 -11.40
CA ALA A 327 14.96 -7.64 -12.46
C ALA A 327 16.02 -7.22 -13.49
N VAL A 328 16.21 -5.91 -13.66
CA VAL A 328 17.14 -5.29 -14.60
C VAL A 328 17.85 -4.16 -13.88
N THR A 329 19.17 -4.04 -14.10
CA THR A 329 19.97 -2.93 -13.59
C THR A 329 20.65 -2.20 -14.73
N VAL A 330 20.94 -0.92 -14.54
CA VAL A 330 21.83 -0.19 -15.44
C VAL A 330 23.25 -0.29 -14.91
N ARG A 331 24.19 -0.70 -15.75
CA ARG A 331 25.62 -0.79 -15.43
C ARG A 331 26.44 0.10 -16.35
N ALA A 332 27.62 0.46 -15.86
CA ALA A 332 28.60 1.23 -16.62
C ALA A 332 29.79 0.34 -17.01
N TYR A 333 30.14 0.34 -18.28
CA TYR A 333 31.42 -0.13 -18.78
C TYR A 333 32.37 1.06 -18.90
N ARG A 334 33.62 0.89 -18.48
CA ARG A 334 34.69 1.89 -18.65
C ARG A 334 35.77 1.30 -19.53
N SER A 335 36.23 2.07 -20.52
CA SER A 335 37.33 1.64 -21.39
C SER A 335 38.59 1.42 -20.57
N VAL A 336 39.27 0.30 -20.84
CA VAL A 336 40.63 0.06 -20.33
C VAL A 336 41.66 0.81 -21.17
N GLU A 337 41.35 1.00 -22.45
CA GLU A 337 42.15 1.78 -23.39
C GLU A 337 41.98 3.28 -23.15
N THR A 338 43.08 4.01 -23.32
CA THR A 338 43.13 5.47 -23.39
C THR A 338 43.60 5.89 -24.78
N PHE A 339 43.18 7.09 -25.20
CA PHE A 339 43.37 7.64 -26.54
C PHE A 339 44.04 9.00 -26.45
N THR A 340 44.91 9.32 -27.40
CA THR A 340 45.58 10.63 -27.41
C THR A 340 44.62 11.75 -27.83
N PHE A 341 43.64 11.44 -28.66
CA PHE A 341 42.67 12.42 -29.16
C PHE A 341 41.23 12.05 -28.79
N GLU A 342 40.43 13.06 -28.45
CA GLU A 342 39.01 12.90 -28.12
C GLU A 342 38.23 12.16 -29.22
N ARG A 343 38.46 12.53 -30.49
CA ARG A 343 37.80 11.90 -31.64
C ARG A 343 38.08 10.40 -31.78
N GLU A 344 39.25 9.94 -31.34
CA GLU A 344 39.58 8.51 -31.34
C GLU A 344 38.77 7.78 -30.26
N ALA A 345 38.64 8.38 -29.08
CA ALA A 345 37.79 7.86 -28.01
C ALA A 345 36.31 7.85 -28.41
N GLU A 346 35.82 8.86 -29.13
CA GLU A 346 34.45 8.90 -29.67
C GLU A 346 34.21 7.77 -30.68
N ALA A 347 35.14 7.57 -31.62
CA ALA A 347 35.04 6.50 -32.61
C ALA A 347 35.07 5.11 -31.95
N ALA A 348 35.90 4.94 -30.91
CA ALA A 348 35.99 3.71 -30.13
C ALA A 348 34.71 3.47 -29.31
N LEU A 349 34.12 4.51 -28.72
CA LEU A 349 32.84 4.44 -28.03
C LEU A 349 31.72 3.96 -28.97
N GLU A 350 31.56 4.56 -30.15
CA GLU A 350 30.52 4.15 -31.10
C GLU A 350 30.74 2.70 -31.60
N THR A 351 31.99 2.30 -31.82
CA THR A 351 32.35 0.91 -32.13
C THR A 351 31.92 -0.03 -31.00
N LYS A 352 32.16 0.36 -29.74
CA LYS A 352 31.76 -0.44 -28.56
C LYS A 352 30.24 -0.51 -28.39
N LYS A 353 29.52 0.59 -28.64
CA LYS A 353 28.04 0.62 -28.67
C LYS A 353 27.50 -0.37 -29.69
N ALA A 354 28.06 -0.37 -30.90
CA ALA A 354 27.67 -1.30 -31.96
C ALA A 354 27.96 -2.77 -31.55
N ALA A 355 29.11 -3.04 -30.93
CA ALA A 355 29.46 -4.37 -30.44
C ALA A 355 28.47 -4.87 -29.37
N PHE A 356 28.08 -4.03 -28.40
CA PHE A 356 27.08 -4.37 -27.38
C PHE A 356 25.73 -4.71 -28.03
N ARG A 357 25.26 -3.86 -28.96
CA ARG A 357 24.02 -4.11 -29.70
C ARG A 357 24.07 -5.40 -30.51
N ALA A 358 25.21 -5.72 -31.12
CA ALA A 358 25.40 -6.94 -31.92
C ALA A 358 25.28 -8.22 -31.09
N VAL A 359 25.62 -8.18 -29.79
CA VAL A 359 25.44 -9.31 -28.86
C VAL A 359 24.11 -9.24 -28.09
N GLY A 360 23.20 -8.35 -28.49
CA GLY A 360 21.87 -8.21 -27.90
C GLY A 360 21.83 -7.46 -26.57
N ILE A 361 22.87 -6.67 -26.25
CA ILE A 361 22.89 -5.82 -25.06
C ILE A 361 22.43 -4.42 -25.45
N SER A 362 21.33 -3.95 -24.85
CA SER A 362 20.83 -2.60 -25.05
C SER A 362 21.70 -1.57 -24.34
N VAL A 363 22.11 -0.57 -25.12
CA VAL A 363 22.92 0.57 -24.69
C VAL A 363 22.02 1.77 -24.45
N LEU A 364 22.22 2.44 -23.33
CA LEU A 364 21.48 3.65 -22.95
C LEU A 364 22.18 4.93 -23.35
N GLY A 365 23.51 4.96 -23.30
CA GLY A 365 24.28 6.17 -23.57
C GLY A 365 25.74 5.96 -23.27
N GLY A 366 26.54 6.99 -23.47
CA GLY A 366 27.96 6.96 -23.15
C GLY A 366 28.60 8.30 -23.41
N ARG A 367 29.78 8.50 -22.83
CA ARG A 367 30.55 9.74 -22.98
C ARG A 367 32.03 9.45 -23.09
N VAL A 368 32.75 10.39 -23.69
CA VAL A 368 34.20 10.48 -23.54
C VAL A 368 34.51 11.24 -22.25
N VAL A 369 35.55 10.80 -21.54
CA VAL A 369 36.05 11.40 -20.31
C VAL A 369 37.54 11.67 -20.46
N GLU A 370 37.97 12.86 -20.05
CA GLU A 370 39.39 13.17 -19.95
C GLU A 370 40.02 12.40 -18.78
N SER A 371 41.16 11.78 -19.03
CA SER A 371 41.90 10.94 -18.08
C SER A 371 43.37 11.35 -18.07
N GLY A 372 43.66 12.48 -17.43
CA GLY A 372 45.01 13.04 -17.37
C GLY A 372 45.33 13.82 -18.63
N ARG A 373 46.21 13.28 -19.49
CA ARG A 373 46.53 13.85 -20.82
C ARG A 373 45.86 13.10 -21.97
N ASP A 374 45.15 12.03 -21.65
CA ASP A 374 44.51 11.14 -22.61
C ASP A 374 42.98 11.21 -22.44
N TYR A 375 42.28 10.54 -23.33
CA TYR A 375 40.84 10.39 -23.34
C TYR A 375 40.46 8.91 -23.13
N ALA A 376 39.40 8.65 -22.40
CA ALA A 376 38.79 7.33 -22.23
C ALA A 376 37.29 7.45 -22.49
N TYR A 377 36.55 6.33 -22.54
CA TYR A 377 35.10 6.38 -22.67
C TYR A 377 34.37 5.53 -21.64
N GLU A 378 33.15 5.94 -21.33
CA GLU A 378 32.21 5.22 -20.47
C GLU A 378 30.91 4.96 -21.26
N LEU A 379 30.29 3.80 -21.01
CA LEU A 379 29.10 3.32 -21.68
C LEU A 379 28.11 2.78 -20.64
N ASP A 380 26.87 3.25 -20.64
CA ASP A 380 25.80 2.70 -19.81
C ASP A 380 24.95 1.71 -20.60
N TYR A 381 24.64 0.57 -19.99
CA TYR A 381 23.92 -0.53 -20.61
C TYR A 381 23.00 -1.26 -19.63
N PHE A 382 22.00 -1.96 -20.16
CA PHE A 382 21.12 -2.80 -19.35
C PHE A 382 21.77 -4.16 -19.05
N ASP A 383 21.72 -4.56 -17.78
CA ASP A 383 22.14 -5.89 -17.30
C ASP A 383 20.95 -6.60 -16.64
N PRO A 384 20.31 -7.56 -17.35
CA PRO A 384 19.25 -8.39 -16.80
C PRO A 384 19.79 -9.33 -15.71
N ALA A 385 19.35 -9.12 -14.46
CA ALA A 385 19.62 -9.98 -13.32
C ALA A 385 21.10 -10.42 -13.12
N GLY A 386 22.07 -9.56 -13.45
CA GLY A 386 23.49 -9.82 -13.24
C GLY A 386 24.07 -10.92 -14.13
N ARG A 387 23.47 -11.17 -15.31
CA ARG A 387 23.81 -12.30 -16.17
C ARG A 387 25.04 -12.07 -17.04
N LEU A 388 25.49 -10.82 -17.19
CA LEU A 388 26.63 -10.49 -18.02
C LEU A 388 27.92 -10.51 -17.18
N PRO A 389 28.83 -11.48 -17.38
CA PRO A 389 30.19 -11.37 -16.85
C PRO A 389 30.89 -10.20 -17.56
N LEU A 390 31.53 -9.33 -16.78
CA LEU A 390 32.36 -8.24 -17.29
C LEU A 390 33.63 -8.77 -17.96
#